data_AF-A0A0S8CWC5-F1
#
_entry.id   AF-A0A0S8CWC5-F1
#
_cell.length_a   1.000
_cell.length_b   1.000
_cell.length_c   1.000
_cell.angle_alpha   90.00
_cell.angle_beta   90.00
_cell.angle_gamma   90.00
#
_symmetry.space_group_name_H-M   'P 1'
#
loop_
_entity.id
_entity.type
_entity.pdbx_description
1 polymer ?
#
loop_
_entity_poly.entity_id
_entity_poly.type
_entity_poly.pdbx_seq_one_letter_code
_entity_poly.pdbx_strand_id
1 'polypeptide(L)'
;IKPALTPNGRVVIIDYYADERSGTLGFSKRHLVPREQVIKDMEQAGYILSQEHTFLSRQYFMEFIPKKQSDALLEDKDRDLIARPDPYSLLKG
;
A
#
# COMPACT_ATOMS: atom_id res chain seq x y z
N ILE A 1 -9.67 12.69 21.40
CA ILE A 1 -8.72 11.69 20.83
C ILE A 1 -7.74 12.46 19.95
N LYS A 2 -6.43 12.38 20.20
CA LYS A 2 -5.43 12.96 19.29
C LYS A 2 -5.20 11.98 18.14
N PRO A 3 -5.11 12.44 16.87
CA PRO A 3 -4.74 11.55 15.78
C PRO A 3 -3.33 11.00 16.04
N ALA A 4 -3.19 9.67 16.02
CA ALA A 4 -1.92 8.99 16.30
C ALA A 4 -0.91 9.11 15.15
N LEU A 5 -1.36 9.50 13.96
CA LEU A 5 -0.56 9.63 12.76
C LEU A 5 -0.39 11.09 12.38
N THR A 6 0.81 11.44 11.90
CA THR A 6 1.05 12.72 11.21
C THR A 6 0.21 12.79 9.93
N PRO A 7 -0.05 14.01 9.41
CA PRO A 7 -0.57 14.15 8.05
C PRO A 7 0.28 13.34 7.07
N ASN A 8 -0.36 12.58 6.18
CA ASN A 8 0.30 11.68 5.21
C ASN A 8 1.16 10.57 5.85
N GLY A 9 0.95 10.27 7.13
CA GLY A 9 1.59 9.16 7.81
C GLY A 9 1.22 7.83 7.16
N ARG A 10 2.22 6.95 7.03
CA ARG A 10 2.06 5.60 6.50
C ARG A 10 1.75 4.61 7.62
N VAL A 11 1.03 3.56 7.28
CA VAL A 11 0.84 2.40 8.15
C VAL A 11 1.53 1.21 7.52
N VAL A 12 2.37 0.52 8.29
CA VAL A 12 3.04 -0.70 7.85
C VAL A 12 2.51 -1.86 8.66
N ILE A 13 2.10 -2.93 7.97
CA ILE A 13 1.65 -4.16 8.61
C ILE A 13 2.56 -5.30 8.15
N ILE A 14 3.15 -5.98 9.12
CA ILE A 14 3.96 -7.18 8.94
C ILE A 14 3.35 -8.27 9.81
N ASP A 15 2.91 -9.36 9.20
CA ASP A 15 2.35 -10.51 9.91
C ASP A 15 2.55 -11.80 9.11
N TYR A 16 2.40 -12.95 9.77
CA TYR A 16 2.52 -14.26 9.13
C TYR A 16 1.33 -14.55 8.21
N TYR A 17 1.61 -15.23 7.10
CA TYR A 17 0.56 -15.73 6.22
C TYR A 17 -0.34 -16.75 6.93
N ALA A 18 -1.67 -16.60 6.81
CA ALA A 18 -2.65 -17.52 7.39
C ALA A 18 -2.73 -18.91 6.70
N ASP A 19 -1.73 -19.26 5.87
CA ASP A 19 -1.64 -20.53 5.14
C ASP A 19 -0.32 -21.28 5.45
N GLU A 20 0.09 -22.21 4.59
CA GLU A 20 1.31 -23.00 4.78
C GLU A 20 2.61 -22.22 4.70
N ARG A 21 2.62 -21.02 4.09
CA ARG A 21 3.82 -20.17 4.02
C ARG A 21 4.33 -19.75 5.39
N SER A 22 3.45 -19.68 6.40
CA SER A 22 3.86 -19.37 7.76
C SER A 22 4.66 -20.49 8.43
N GLY A 23 4.58 -21.74 7.96
CA GLY A 23 5.21 -22.89 8.60
C GLY A 23 4.69 -23.17 10.02
N THR A 24 5.50 -23.84 10.84
CA THR A 24 5.16 -24.10 12.25
C THR A 24 5.35 -22.85 13.09
N LEU A 25 4.32 -22.51 13.86
CA LEU A 25 4.31 -21.40 14.82
C LEU A 25 4.07 -21.94 16.23
N GLY A 26 4.45 -21.19 17.26
CA GLY A 26 4.20 -21.53 18.66
C GLY A 26 2.73 -21.42 19.11
N PHE A 27 1.81 -21.14 18.17
CA PHE A 27 0.39 -20.96 18.41
C PHE A 27 -0.43 -21.44 17.19
N SER A 28 -1.74 -21.61 17.39
CA SER A 28 -2.64 -22.09 16.34
C SER A 28 -2.79 -21.06 15.20
N LYS A 29 -2.74 -21.53 13.94
CA LYS A 29 -2.96 -20.70 12.75
C LYS A 29 -4.31 -19.96 12.73
N ARG A 30 -5.29 -20.38 13.55
CA ARG A 30 -6.59 -19.68 13.71
C ARG A 30 -6.48 -18.23 14.21
N HIS A 31 -5.33 -17.86 14.77
CA HIS A 31 -5.07 -16.50 15.24
C HIS A 31 -4.46 -15.60 14.17
N LEU A 32 -4.07 -16.17 13.02
CA LEU A 32 -3.53 -15.41 11.91
C LEU A 32 -4.64 -14.74 11.11
N VAL A 33 -4.37 -13.53 10.62
CA VAL A 33 -5.27 -12.79 9.75
C VAL A 33 -4.80 -12.97 8.29
N PRO A 34 -5.68 -13.41 7.37
CA PRO A 34 -5.32 -13.46 5.96
C PRO A 34 -4.94 -12.08 5.41
N ARG A 35 -3.93 -12.03 4.56
CA ARG A 35 -3.44 -10.79 3.89
C ARG A 35 -4.59 -10.00 3.27
N GLU A 36 -5.50 -10.70 2.59
CA GLU A 36 -6.64 -10.11 1.88
C GLU A 36 -7.66 -9.50 2.85
N GLN A 37 -7.78 -10.05 4.06
CA GLN A 37 -8.63 -9.47 5.09
C GLN A 37 -8.04 -8.15 5.60
N VAL A 38 -6.73 -8.11 5.85
CA VAL A 38 -6.04 -6.87 6.24
C VAL A 38 -6.22 -5.77 5.19
N ILE A 39 -6.09 -6.11 3.90
CA ILE A 39 -6.32 -5.12 2.82
C ILE A 39 -7.73 -4.55 2.89
N LYS A 40 -8.76 -5.41 3.01
CA LYS A 40 -10.15 -4.97 3.12
C LYS A 40 -10.41 -4.10 4.35
N ASP A 41 -9.84 -4.46 5.49
CA ASP A 41 -10.00 -3.70 6.74
C ASP A 41 -9.34 -2.32 6.62
N MET A 42 -8.16 -2.25 6.00
CA MET A 42 -7.45 -0.99 5.75
C MET A 42 -8.19 -0.11 4.76
N GLU A 43 -8.78 -0.69 3.70
CA GLU A 43 -9.64 0.04 2.75
C GLU A 43 -10.86 0.66 3.44
N GLN A 44 -11.53 -0.10 4.31
CA GLN A 44 -12.66 0.39 5.12
C GLN A 44 -12.23 1.50 6.09
N ALA A 45 -10.98 1.44 6.58
CA ALA A 45 -10.38 2.47 7.42
C ALA A 45 -9.89 3.72 6.64
N GLY A 46 -10.06 3.76 5.32
CA GLY A 46 -9.69 4.92 4.48
C GLY A 46 -8.23 4.94 4.04
N TYR A 47 -7.56 3.79 4.05
CA TYR A 47 -6.22 3.60 3.51
C TYR A 47 -6.25 2.81 2.21
N ILE A 48 -5.15 2.85 1.45
CA ILE A 48 -4.94 1.99 0.30
C ILE A 48 -3.56 1.32 0.37
N LEU A 49 -3.44 0.11 -0.19
CA LEU A 49 -2.16 -0.57 -0.30
C LEU A 49 -1.28 0.20 -1.30
N SER A 50 -0.16 0.75 -0.81
CA SER A 50 0.80 1.50 -1.63
C SER A 50 1.94 0.62 -2.13
N GLN A 51 2.38 -0.34 -1.32
CA GLN A 51 3.50 -1.21 -1.66
C GLN A 51 3.41 -2.53 -0.90
N GLU A 52 3.88 -3.60 -1.53
CA GLU A 52 4.12 -4.88 -0.88
C GLU A 52 5.58 -5.28 -1.08
N HIS A 53 6.22 -5.72 0.00
CA HIS A 53 7.58 -6.24 -0.01
C HIS A 53 7.56 -7.75 0.20
N THR A 54 8.31 -8.48 -0.62
CA THR A 54 8.24 -9.95 -0.68
C THR A 54 9.50 -10.67 -0.18
N PHE A 55 10.44 -9.94 0.40
CA PHE A 55 11.71 -10.51 0.89
C PHE A 55 11.57 -11.30 2.20
N LEU A 56 10.43 -11.21 2.89
CA LEU A 56 10.10 -12.02 4.05
C LEU A 56 9.29 -13.24 3.61
N SER A 57 9.93 -14.41 3.53
CA SER A 57 9.30 -15.61 2.95
C SER A 57 8.07 -16.13 3.70
N ARG A 58 7.95 -15.82 5.00
CA ARG A 58 6.86 -16.31 5.89
C ARG A 58 5.83 -15.25 6.26
N GLN A 59 6.10 -13.98 5.96
CA GLN A 59 5.25 -12.85 6.35
C GLN A 59 4.86 -12.04 5.12
N TYR A 60 3.65 -11.50 5.11
CA TYR A 60 3.40 -10.36 4.23
C TYR A 60 3.97 -9.09 4.88
N PHE A 61 4.47 -8.20 4.05
CA PHE A 61 4.90 -6.86 4.45
C PHE A 61 4.21 -5.87 3.52
N MET A 62 3.22 -5.16 4.07
CA MET A 62 2.40 -4.23 3.33
C MET A 62 2.50 -2.81 3.89
N GLU A 63 2.69 -1.84 2.98
CA GLU A 63 2.63 -0.42 3.28
C GLU A 63 1.31 0.17 2.79
N PHE A 64 0.69 0.98 3.65
CA PHE A 64 -0.56 1.66 3.38
C PHE A 64 -0.42 3.17 3.52
N ILE A 65 -1.07 3.91 2.62
CA ILE A 65 -1.18 5.36 2.67
C ILE A 65 -2.65 5.79 2.78
N PRO A 66 -2.95 6.96 3.38
CA PRO A 66 -4.31 7.49 3.37
C PRO A 66 -4.82 7.66 1.94
N LYS A 67 -6.08 7.28 1.68
CA LYS A 67 -6.69 7.38 0.34
C LYS A 67 -6.62 8.80 -0.23
N LYS A 68 -6.84 9.83 0.61
CA LYS A 68 -6.72 11.25 0.22
C LYS A 68 -5.32 11.60 -0.31
N GLN A 69 -4.27 10.99 0.24
CA GLN A 69 -2.90 11.19 -0.24
C GLN A 69 -2.70 10.50 -1.59
N SER A 70 -3.25 9.29 -1.76
CA SER A 70 -3.23 8.60 -3.06
C SER A 70 -3.89 9.41 -4.17
N ASP A 71 -5.07 9.96 -3.91
CA ASP A 71 -5.82 10.75 -4.89
C ASP A 71 -5.00 11.98 -5.33
N ALA A 72 -4.39 12.69 -4.39
CA ALA A 72 -3.51 13.83 -4.67
C ALA A 72 -2.25 13.44 -5.48
N LEU A 73 -1.66 12.27 -5.21
CA LEU A 73 -0.51 11.76 -5.96
C LEU A 73 -0.88 11.36 -7.40
N LEU A 74 -2.09 10.85 -7.61
CA LEU A 74 -2.61 10.55 -8.95
C LEU A 74 -2.86 11.82 -9.75
N GLU A 75 -3.49 12.83 -9.16
CA GLU A 75 -3.72 14.13 -9.82
C GLU A 75 -2.40 14.81 -10.23
N ASP A 76 -1.37 14.76 -9.39
CA ASP A 76 -0.05 15.34 -9.69
C ASP A 76 0.63 14.60 -10.84
N LYS A 77 0.56 13.26 -10.86
CA LYS A 77 1.11 12.44 -11.95
C LYS A 77 0.41 12.70 -13.28
N ASP A 78 -0.90 12.92 -13.29
CA ASP A 78 -1.65 13.25 -14.50
C ASP A 78 -1.29 14.64 -15.05
N ARG A 79 -1.02 15.62 -14.16
CA ARG A 79 -0.47 16.92 -14.56
C ARG A 79 0.88 16.79 -15.23
N ASP A 80 1.78 15.97 -14.68
CA ASP A 80 3.08 15.69 -15.27
C ASP A 80 3.00 15.03 -16.66
N LEU A 81 1.95 14.25 -16.93
CA LEU A 81 1.71 13.64 -18.24
C LEU A 81 1.18 14.65 -19.26
N ILE A 82 0.30 15.57 -18.84
CA ILE A 82 -0.25 16.63 -19.69
C ILE A 82 0.79 17.71 -20.01
N ALA A 83 1.71 17.99 -19.08
CA ALA A 83 2.73 19.02 -19.23
C ALA A 83 3.93 18.63 -20.11
N ARG A 84 4.02 17.37 -20.59
CA ARG A 84 5.09 16.98 -21.52
C ARG A 84 4.79 17.58 -22.89
N PRO A 85 5.64 18.48 -23.43
CA PRO A 85 5.50 18.88 -24.82
C PRO A 85 5.60 17.65 -25.70
N ASP A 86 4.76 17.57 -26.74
CA ASP A 86 4.82 16.50 -27.73
C ASP A 86 6.29 16.35 -28.18
N PRO A 87 6.92 15.18 -28.04
CA PRO A 87 8.32 14.97 -28.42
C PRO A 87 8.57 15.23 -29.91
N TYR A 88 7.52 15.30 -30.73
CA TYR A 88 7.58 15.65 -32.15
C TYR A 88 7.27 17.12 -32.46
N SER A 89 6.94 17.94 -31.46
CA SER A 89 6.70 19.39 -31.64
C SER A 89 7.96 20.16 -32.05
N LEU A 90 9.15 19.65 -31.72
CA LEU A 90 10.46 20.23 -32.06
C LEU A 90 10.96 19.88 -33.47
N LEU A 91 10.29 18.98 -34.19
CA LEU A 91 10.65 18.58 -35.55
C LEU A 91 9.90 19.36 -36.64
N LYS A 92 9.03 20.30 -36.25
CA LYS A 92 8.38 21.24 -37.16
C LYS A 92 9.04 22.62 -37.03
N GLY A 93 10.26 22.72 -37.53
CA GLY A 93 11.04 23.96 -37.64
C GLY A 93 11.76 23.99 -38.97
#